data_AF-A0A4R4PU63-F1
#
_entry.id   AF-A0A4R4PU63-F1
#
_cell.length_a   1.000
_cell.length_b   1.000
_cell.length_c   1.000
_cell.angle_alpha   90.00
_cell.angle_beta   90.00
_cell.angle_gamma   90.00
#
_symmetry.space_group_name_H-M   'P 1'
#
loop_
_entity.id
_entity.type
_entity.pdbx_description
1 polymer ?
#
loop_
_entity_poly.entity_id
_entity_poly.type
_entity_poly.pdbx_seq_one_letter_code
_entity_poly.pdbx_strand_id
1 'polypeptide(L)'
;MAEATTHHQQIGRIGGLRRAALRTNEEGRKAAAQAARMARYDAQVPADITDETERARIRALLLRADMAELARRSAVKRRRTHTPA
;
A
#
# COMPACT_ATOMS: atom_id res chain seq x y z
N MET A 1 17.32 -4.37 35.55
CA MET A 1 18.08 -4.47 34.27
C MET A 1 17.73 -5.72 33.46
N ALA A 2 17.57 -6.91 34.07
CA ALA A 2 17.31 -8.16 33.33
C ALA A 2 15.89 -8.28 32.71
N GLU A 3 14.85 -7.73 33.35
CA GLU A 3 13.46 -7.85 32.88
C GLU A 3 13.19 -7.10 31.56
N ALA A 4 13.83 -5.95 31.36
CA ALA A 4 13.70 -5.18 30.12
C ALA A 4 14.27 -5.95 28.91
N THR A 5 15.39 -6.66 29.11
CA THR A 5 16.04 -7.46 28.06
C THR A 5 15.16 -8.63 27.62
N THR A 6 14.53 -9.33 28.58
CA THR A 6 13.61 -10.43 28.31
C THR A 6 12.36 -9.96 27.56
N HIS A 7 11.82 -8.79 27.94
CA HIS A 7 10.67 -8.18 27.28
C HIS A 7 10.98 -7.77 25.83
N HIS A 8 12.15 -7.17 25.57
CA HIS A 8 12.59 -6.84 24.20
C HIS A 8 12.80 -8.08 23.33
N GLN A 9 13.33 -9.18 23.89
CA GLN A 9 13.48 -10.44 23.17
C GLN A 9 12.13 -11.08 22.82
N GLN A 10 11.13 -10.99 23.71
CA GLN A 10 9.76 -11.44 23.43
C GLN A 10 9.09 -10.62 22.32
N ILE A 11 9.21 -9.29 22.36
CA ILE A 11 8.69 -8.42 21.29
C ILE A 11 9.38 -8.74 19.95
N GLY A 12 10.70 -8.93 19.95
CA GLY A 12 11.47 -9.34 18.78
C GLY A 12 11.00 -10.68 18.20
N ARG A 13 10.72 -11.67 19.07
CA ARG A 13 10.20 -12.99 18.69
C ARG A 13 8.80 -12.90 18.08
N ILE A 14 7.88 -12.17 18.71
CA ILE A 14 6.51 -11.97 18.19
C ILE A 14 6.54 -11.23 16.85
N GLY A 15 7.35 -10.17 16.74
CA GLY A 15 7.53 -9.42 15.50
C GLY A 15 8.16 -10.26 14.38
N GLY A 16 9.06 -11.18 14.72
CA GLY A 16 9.65 -12.15 13.78
C GLY A 16 8.63 -13.16 13.26
N LEU A 17 7.84 -13.75 14.16
CA LEU A 17 6.76 -14.69 13.80
C LEU A 17 5.68 -14.03 12.95
N ARG A 18 5.26 -12.80 13.30
CA ARG A 18 4.33 -12.02 12.49
C ARG A 18 4.88 -11.79 11.08
N ARG A 19 6.17 -11.41 10.95
CA ARG A 19 6.80 -11.24 9.63
C ARG A 19 6.86 -12.55 8.83
N ALA A 20 7.15 -13.68 9.47
CA ALA A 20 7.14 -14.98 8.83
C ALA A 20 5.75 -15.40 8.33
N ALA A 21 4.72 -15.25 9.16
CA ALA A 21 3.33 -15.55 8.80
C ALA A 21 2.77 -14.62 7.71
N LEU A 22 3.20 -13.36 7.70
CA LEU A 22 2.86 -12.45 6.62
C LEU A 22 3.49 -12.91 5.29
N ARG A 23 4.71 -13.45 5.33
CA ARG A 23 5.44 -13.92 4.14
C ARG A 23 4.77 -15.12 3.46
N THR A 24 4.16 -16.02 4.22
CA THR A 24 3.47 -17.21 3.69
C THR A 24 2.14 -16.91 3.00
N ASN A 25 1.54 -15.75 3.25
CA ASN A 25 0.31 -15.28 2.59
C ASN A 25 0.54 -13.93 1.90
N GLU A 26 1.65 -13.79 1.20
CA GLU A 26 1.98 -12.53 0.51
C GLU A 26 1.02 -12.25 -0.66
N GLU A 27 0.69 -13.28 -1.44
CA GLU A 27 -0.21 -13.15 -2.60
C GLU A 27 -1.63 -12.76 -2.18
N GLY A 28 -2.21 -13.43 -1.19
CA GLY A 28 -3.55 -13.08 -0.70
C GLY A 28 -3.63 -11.67 -0.12
N ARG A 29 -2.57 -11.21 0.56
CA ARG A 29 -2.50 -9.83 1.05
C ARG A 29 -2.37 -8.81 -0.07
N LYS A 30 -1.58 -9.09 -1.12
CA LYS A 30 -1.47 -8.23 -2.31
C LYS A 30 -2.82 -8.15 -3.03
N ALA A 31 -3.49 -9.28 -3.22
CA ALA A 31 -4.82 -9.34 -3.83
C ALA A 31 -5.86 -8.54 -3.03
N ALA A 32 -5.93 -8.74 -1.71
CA ALA A 32 -6.83 -7.99 -0.84
C ALA A 32 -6.54 -6.48 -0.85
N ALA A 33 -5.26 -6.08 -0.82
CA ALA A 33 -4.86 -4.68 -0.91
C ALA A 33 -5.22 -4.06 -2.27
N GLN A 34 -5.10 -4.82 -3.36
CA GLN A 34 -5.51 -4.39 -4.69
C GLN A 34 -7.03 -4.23 -4.78
N ALA A 35 -7.80 -5.20 -4.27
CA ALA A 35 -9.26 -5.13 -4.22
C ALA A 35 -9.75 -3.90 -3.41
N ALA A 36 -9.18 -3.67 -2.23
CA ALA A 36 -9.48 -2.50 -1.42
C ALA A 36 -9.09 -1.17 -2.11
N ARG A 37 -8.05 -1.18 -2.95
CA ARG A 37 -7.68 -0.01 -3.78
C ARG A 37 -8.70 0.23 -4.88
N MET A 38 -9.15 -0.81 -5.59
CA MET A 38 -10.16 -0.69 -6.64
C MET A 38 -11.50 -0.20 -6.08
N ALA A 39 -11.95 -0.73 -4.94
CA ALA A 39 -13.17 -0.29 -4.27
C ALA A 39 -13.17 1.21 -3.94
N ARG A 40 -12.00 1.79 -3.58
CA ARG A 40 -11.86 3.23 -3.35
C ARG A 40 -12.00 4.06 -4.63
N TYR A 41 -11.62 3.52 -5.78
CA TYR A 41 -11.81 4.20 -7.07
C TYR A 41 -13.26 4.10 -7.53
N ASP A 42 -13.89 2.94 -7.36
CA ASP A 42 -15.33 2.78 -7.61
C ASP A 42 -16.18 3.75 -6.79
N ALA A 43 -15.84 3.94 -5.51
CA ALA A 43 -16.53 4.90 -4.64
C ALA A 43 -16.35 6.37 -5.05
N GLN A 44 -15.32 6.68 -5.86
CA GLN A 44 -15.08 8.02 -6.41
C GLN A 44 -15.80 8.26 -7.74
N VAL A 45 -16.31 7.20 -8.39
CA VAL A 45 -17.09 7.36 -9.62
C VAL A 45 -18.49 7.84 -9.26
N PRO A 46 -18.95 8.98 -9.81
CA PRO A 46 -20.30 9.48 -9.60
C PRO A 46 -21.39 8.41 -9.89
N ALA A 47 -22.43 8.38 -9.06
CA ALA A 47 -23.48 7.35 -9.10
C ALA A 47 -24.43 7.51 -10.30
N ASP A 48 -24.49 8.70 -10.90
CA ASP A 48 -25.21 9.03 -12.12
C ASP A 48 -24.61 8.38 -13.37
N ILE A 49 -23.35 7.94 -13.30
CA ILE A 49 -22.68 7.23 -14.38
C ILE A 49 -23.04 5.74 -14.28
N THR A 50 -23.99 5.33 -15.11
CA THR A 50 -24.52 3.96 -15.17
C THR A 50 -23.88 3.11 -16.27
N ASP A 51 -23.27 3.72 -17.29
CA ASP A 51 -22.53 2.99 -18.33
C ASP A 51 -21.24 2.39 -17.75
N GLU A 52 -21.18 1.06 -17.71
CA GLU A 52 -20.05 0.30 -17.19
C GLU A 52 -18.74 0.61 -17.94
N THR A 53 -18.83 0.94 -19.24
CA THR A 53 -17.66 1.30 -20.04
C THR A 53 -17.08 2.62 -19.58
N GLU A 54 -17.93 3.62 -19.37
CA GLU A 54 -17.51 4.93 -18.88
C GLU A 54 -16.99 4.84 -17.43
N ARG A 55 -17.66 4.06 -16.57
CA ARG A 55 -17.16 3.76 -15.22
C ARG A 55 -15.77 3.13 -15.25
N ALA A 56 -15.51 2.20 -16.17
CA ALA A 56 -14.20 1.58 -16.35
C ALA A 56 -13.13 2.59 -16.81
N ARG A 57 -13.47 3.50 -17.73
CA ARG A 57 -12.56 4.57 -18.18
C ARG A 57 -12.18 5.52 -17.03
N ILE A 58 -13.15 5.96 -16.24
CA ILE A 58 -12.91 6.86 -15.10
C ILE A 58 -12.05 6.17 -14.05
N ARG A 59 -12.32 4.89 -13.72
CA ARG A 59 -11.46 4.09 -12.84
C ARG A 59 -10.02 4.02 -13.34
N ALA A 60 -9.82 3.79 -14.64
CA ALA A 60 -8.49 3.73 -15.24
C ALA A 60 -7.75 5.08 -15.15
N LEU A 61 -8.46 6.20 -15.32
CA LEU A 61 -7.91 7.55 -15.13
C LEU A 61 -7.47 7.79 -13.69
N LEU A 62 -8.29 7.43 -12.71
CA LEU A 62 -7.96 7.55 -11.28
C LEU A 62 -6.72 6.72 -10.91
N LEU A 63 -6.63 5.48 -11.41
CA LEU A 63 -5.46 4.64 -11.21
C LEU A 63 -4.19 5.27 -11.80
N ARG A 64 -4.27 5.84 -13.02
CA ARG A 64 -3.14 6.49 -13.67
C ARG A 64 -2.66 7.72 -12.89
N ALA A 65 -3.59 8.50 -12.36
CA ALA A 65 -3.27 9.65 -11.51
C ALA A 65 -2.56 9.24 -10.21
N ASP A 66 -3.05 8.22 -9.49
CA ASP A 66 -2.42 7.70 -8.26
C ASP A 66 -0.98 7.23 -8.54
N MET A 67 -0.79 6.50 -9.64
CA MET A 67 0.55 6.02 -10.03
C MET A 67 1.50 7.16 -10.42
N ALA A 68 1.01 8.20 -11.09
CA ALA A 68 1.80 9.38 -11.41
C ALA A 68 2.22 10.16 -10.14
N GLU A 69 1.31 10.29 -9.18
CA GLU A 69 1.62 10.91 -7.89
C GLU A 69 2.62 10.08 -7.08
N LEU A 70 2.45 8.76 -7.04
CA LEU A 70 3.40 7.84 -6.42
C LEU A 70 4.81 7.99 -7.02
N ALA A 71 4.89 8.06 -8.36
CA ALA A 71 6.15 8.26 -9.07
C ALA A 71 6.78 9.62 -8.72
N ARG A 72 5.99 10.69 -8.66
CA ARG A 72 6.46 12.02 -8.23
C ARG A 72 7.00 11.99 -6.80
N ARG A 73 6.26 11.42 -5.85
CA ARG A 73 6.67 11.29 -4.44
C ARG A 73 7.97 10.47 -4.32
N SER A 74 8.09 9.39 -5.09
CA SER A 74 9.30 8.57 -5.18
C SER A 74 10.50 9.36 -5.72
N ALA A 75 10.31 10.17 -6.76
CA ALA A 75 11.35 11.04 -7.30
C ALA A 75 11.82 12.09 -6.27
N VAL A 76 10.88 12.73 -5.55
CA VAL A 76 11.20 13.69 -4.48
C VAL A 76 11.99 13.03 -3.36
N LYS A 77 11.59 11.83 -2.93
CA LYS A 77 12.30 11.08 -1.88
C LYS A 77 13.73 10.75 -2.30
N ARG A 78 13.93 10.25 -3.53
CA ARG A 78 15.26 9.97 -4.09
C ARG A 78 16.14 11.21 -4.15
N ARG A 79 15.56 12.36 -4.53
CA ARG A 79 16.28 13.63 -4.56
C ARG A 79 16.75 14.08 -3.18
N ARG A 80 15.94 13.91 -2.13
CA ARG A 80 16.31 14.25 -0.74
C ARG A 80 17.43 13.36 -0.18
N THR A 81 17.47 12.09 -0.58
CA THR A 81 18.53 11.15 -0.17
C THR A 81 19.82 11.30 -0.99
N HIS A 82 19.76 11.98 -2.14
CA HIS A 82 20.88 12.24 -3.04
C HIS A 82 21.39 13.68 -2.92
N THR A 83 21.20 14.35 -1.79
CA THR A 83 21.97 15.59 -1.52
C THR A 83 23.35 15.15 -1.04
N PRO A 84 24.45 15.34 -1.81
CA PRO A 84 25.79 15.15 -1.28
C PRO A 84 26.03 16.20 -0.18
N ALA A 85 26.68 15.76 0.90
CA ALA A 85 27.11 16.63 2.00
C ALA A 85 28.12 17.68 1.51
#